data_AF-A0A353IMX8-F1
#
_entry.id   AF-A0A353IMX8-F1
#
_cell.length_a   1.000
_cell.length_b   1.000
_cell.length_c   1.000
_cell.angle_alpha   90.00
_cell.angle_beta   90.00
_cell.angle_gamma   90.00
#
_symmetry.space_group_name_H-M   'P 1'
#
loop_
_entity.id
_entity.type
_entity.pdbx_description
1 polymer ?
#
loop_
_entity_poly.entity_id
_entity_poly.type
_entity_poly.pdbx_seq_one_letter_code
_entity_poly.pdbx_strand_id
1 'polypeptide(L)' 'ARYVVTATPDKVDTIVDVAAVYDVPVRVLGTVGGDTMTLSGEAPLPLGMLRAAYEDWLPRFMTQR' A
#
# COMPACT_ATOMS: atom_id res chain seq x y z
N ALA A 1 -11.26 7.20 -10.92
CA ALA A 1 -10.25 7.12 -9.83
C ALA A 1 -9.98 5.65 -9.50
N ARG A 2 -8.83 5.31 -8.91
CA ARG A 2 -8.50 3.95 -8.44
C ARG A 2 -8.21 4.03 -6.94
N TYR A 3 -8.68 3.04 -6.19
CA TYR A 3 -8.55 3.01 -4.73
C TYR A 3 -7.89 1.71 -4.28
N VAL A 4 -7.15 1.78 -3.17
CA VAL A 4 -6.60 0.64 -2.47
C VAL A 4 -7.21 0.63 -1.07
N VAL A 5 -7.74 -0.52 -0.68
CA VAL A 5 -8.37 -0.73 0.63
C VAL A 5 -7.78 -1.97 1.28
N THR A 6 -7.91 -2.07 2.60
CA THR A 6 -7.59 -3.28 3.35
C THR A 6 -8.87 -3.86 3.94
N ALA A 7 -8.93 -5.19 4.04
CA ALA A 7 -10.04 -5.91 4.64
C ALA A 7 -9.48 -7.06 5.47
N THR A 8 -10.29 -7.58 6.39
CA THR A 8 -9.96 -8.82 7.09
C THR A 8 -10.02 -10.00 6.11
N PRO A 9 -9.21 -11.06 6.29
CA PRO A 9 -9.11 -12.16 5.34
C PRO A 9 -10.46 -12.84 5.04
N ASP A 10 -11.35 -12.92 6.03
CA ASP A 10 -12.69 -13.51 5.95
C ASP A 10 -13.66 -12.71 5.07
N LYS A 11 -13.34 -11.46 4.73
CA LYS A 11 -14.21 -10.58 3.93
C LYS A 11 -13.81 -10.46 2.47
N VAL A 12 -12.67 -11.01 2.08
CA VAL A 12 -12.11 -10.83 0.73
C VAL A 12 -13.07 -11.32 -0.35
N ASP A 13 -13.58 -12.55 -0.21
CA ASP A 13 -14.48 -13.17 -1.19
C ASP A 13 -15.79 -12.39 -1.32
N THR A 14 -16.40 -12.03 -0.18
CA THR A 14 -17.62 -11.21 -0.15
C THR A 14 -17.44 -9.87 -0.88
N ILE A 15 -16.28 -9.21 -0.71
CA ILE A 15 -15.99 -7.94 -1.39
C ILE A 15 -15.88 -8.15 -2.91
N VAL A 16 -15.22 -9.23 -3.34
CA VAL A 16 -15.06 -9.55 -4.76
C VAL A 16 -16.42 -9.88 -5.40
N ASP A 17 -17.25 -10.68 -4.73
CA ASP A 17 -18.57 -11.06 -5.21
C ASP A 17 -19.49 -9.84 -5.36
N VAL A 18 -19.53 -8.98 -4.33
CA VAL A 18 -20.31 -7.74 -4.40
C VAL A 18 -19.81 -6.82 -5.51
N ALA A 19 -18.49 -6.69 -5.68
CA ALA A 19 -17.93 -5.88 -6.76
C ALA A 19 -18.33 -6.40 -8.15
N ALA A 20 -18.37 -7.73 -8.34
CA ALA A 20 -18.81 -8.35 -9.59
C ALA A 20 -20.29 -8.05 -9.91
N VAL A 21 -21.18 -8.00 -8.90
CA VAL A 21 -22.60 -7.64 -9.10
C VAL A 21 -22.74 -6.22 -9.67
N TYR A 22 -21.86 -5.31 -9.28
CA TYR A 22 -21.86 -3.91 -9.72
C TYR A 22 -20.91 -3.63 -10.90
N ASP A 23 -20.34 -4.66 -11.52
CA ASP A 23 -19.36 -4.55 -12.60
C ASP A 23 -18.15 -3.63 -12.23
N VAL A 24 -17.74 -3.68 -10.96
CA VAL A 24 -16.60 -2.91 -10.45
C VAL A 24 -15.34 -3.79 -10.51
N PRO A 25 -14.31 -3.41 -11.29
CA PRO A 25 -13.08 -4.19 -11.35
C PRO A 25 -12.32 -4.16 -10.02
N VAL A 26 -12.05 -5.34 -9.46
CA VAL A 26 -11.28 -5.52 -8.22
C VAL A 26 -10.13 -6.49 -8.43
N ARG A 27 -9.03 -6.27 -7.72
CA ARG A 27 -7.86 -7.16 -7.69
C ARG A 27 -7.35 -7.28 -6.26
N VAL A 28 -7.13 -8.51 -5.80
CA VAL A 28 -6.39 -8.78 -4.57
C VAL A 28 -4.90 -8.53 -4.84
N LEU A 29 -4.31 -7.56 -4.15
CA LEU A 29 -2.90 -7.18 -4.32
C LEU A 29 -1.95 -7.98 -3.42
N GLY A 30 -2.42 -8.40 -2.24
CA GLY A 30 -1.62 -9.09 -1.24
C GLY A 30 -2.16 -8.85 0.18
N THR A 31 -1.29 -8.99 1.16
CA THR A 31 -1.59 -8.83 2.60
C THR A 31 -0.83 -7.64 3.18
N VAL A 32 -1.32 -7.08 4.28
CA VAL A 32 -0.66 -6.00 5.02
C VAL A 32 -0.13 -6.49 6.37
N GLY A 33 0.96 -5.89 6.84
CA GLY A 33 1.57 -6.18 8.14
C GLY A 33 3.08 -5.94 8.14
N GLY A 34 3.68 -6.01 9.33
CA GLY A 34 5.12 -5.83 9.51
C GLY A 34 5.60 -4.39 9.32
N ASP A 35 6.92 -4.24 9.20
CA ASP A 35 7.65 -2.97 9.08
C ASP A 35 8.36 -2.83 7.72
N THR A 36 8.10 -3.74 6.80
CA THR A 36 8.80 -3.89 5.53
C THR A 36 7.81 -4.11 4.39
N MET A 37 7.92 -3.34 3.32
CA MET A 37 7.15 -3.53 2.09
C MET A 37 7.88 -4.53 1.20
N THR A 38 7.16 -5.51 0.67
CA THR A 38 7.71 -6.53 -0.24
C THR A 38 6.91 -6.55 -1.54
N LEU A 39 7.64 -6.62 -2.66
CA LEU A 39 7.07 -6.78 -3.99
C LEU A 39 7.77 -7.96 -4.66
N SER A 40 7.02 -8.75 -5.42
CA SER A 40 7.57 -9.94 -6.07
C SER A 40 8.65 -9.54 -7.08
N GLY A 41 9.88 -10.03 -6.89
CA GLY A 41 11.02 -9.70 -7.75
C GLY A 41 11.82 -8.47 -7.32
N GLU A 42 11.43 -7.78 -6.25
CA GLU A 42 12.16 -6.62 -5.70
C GLU A 42 12.77 -6.95 -4.33
N ALA A 43 13.80 -6.19 -3.96
CA ALA A 43 14.35 -6.26 -2.61
C ALA A 43 13.32 -5.72 -1.60
N PRO A 44 13.19 -6.33 -0.40
CA PRO A 44 12.35 -5.80 0.66
C PRO A 44 12.75 -4.37 1.03
N LEU A 45 11.77 -3.48 1.15
CA LEU A 45 11.98 -2.06 1.46
C LEU A 45 11.44 -1.72 2.85
N PRO A 46 12.31 -1.37 3.82
CA PRO A 46 11.86 -0.97 5.16
C PRO A 46 11.00 0.29 5.12
N LEU A 47 9.88 0.28 5.84
CA LEU A 47 8.96 1.43 5.89
C LEU A 47 9.60 2.67 6.53
N GLY A 48 10.58 2.48 7.42
CA GLY A 48 11.34 3.59 8.01
C GLY A 48 12.14 4.38 6.96
N MET A 49 12.67 3.72 5.93
CA MET A 49 13.38 4.39 4.84
C MET A 49 12.43 5.22 3.97
N LEU A 50 11.25 4.67 3.66
CA LEU A 50 10.20 5.40 2.93
C LEU A 50 9.74 6.64 3.70
N ARG A 51 9.54 6.49 5.01
CA ARG A 51 9.13 7.59 5.89
C ARG A 51 10.15 8.72 5.88
N ALA A 52 11.42 8.40 6.13
CA ALA A 52 12.50 9.38 6.11
C ALA A 52 12.59 10.08 4.74
N ALA A 53 12.54 9.33 3.63
CA ALA A 53 12.59 9.92 2.29
C ALA A 53 11.42 10.88 2.02
N TYR A 54 10.22 10.56 2.51
CA TYR A 54 9.01 11.38 2.31
C TYR A 54 8.92 12.58 3.27
N GLU A 55 9.42 12.46 4.50
CA GLU A 55 9.29 13.50 5.53
C GLU A 55 10.51 14.45 5.57
N ASP A 56 11.71 13.96 5.29
CA ASP A 56 12.96 14.72 5.50
C ASP A 56 13.28 15.73 4.38
N TRP A 57 12.67 15.61 3.20
CA TRP A 57 13.05 16.44 2.05
C TRP A 57 12.87 17.94 2.33
N LEU A 58 11.74 18.32 2.95
CA LEU A 58 11.41 19.72 3.20
C LEU A 58 12.32 20.32 4.29
N PRO A 59 12.49 19.68 5.47
CA PRO A 59 13.48 20.12 6.45
C PRO A 59 14.89 20.29 5.86
N ARG A 60 15.35 19.35 5.02
CA ARG A 60 16.68 19.42 4.40
C ARG A 60 16.80 20.57 3.41
N PHE A 61 15.78 20.79 2.59
CA PHE A 61 15.72 21.93 1.68
C PHE A 61 15.79 23.27 2.44
N MET A 62 15.05 23.39 3.54
CA MET A 62 14.99 24.62 4.34
C MET A 62 16.28 24.92 5.13
N THR A 63 17.12 23.92 5.35
CA THR A 63 18.38 24.04 6.12
C THR A 63 19.63 24.02 5.25
N GLN A 64 19.48 23.77 3.94
CA GLN A 64 20.56 23.98 2.97
C GLN A 64 20.83 25.48 2.84
N ARG A 65 22.03 25.89 3.24
CA ARG A 65 22.54 27.26 3.14
C ARG A 65 23.35 27.43 1.86
#